data_AF-A0A7G6WTX5-F1
#
_entry.id   AF-A0A7G6WTX5-F1
#
_cell.length_a   1.000
_cell.length_b   1.000
_cell.length_c   1.000
_cell.angle_alpha   90.00
_cell.angle_beta   90.00
_cell.angle_gamma   90.00
#
_symmetry.space_group_name_H-M   'P 1'
#
loop_
_entity.id
_entity.type
_entity.pdbx_description
1 polymer ?
#
loop_
_entity_poly.entity_id
_entity_poly.type
_entity_poly.pdbx_seq_one_letter_code
_entity_poly.pdbx_strand_id
1 'polypeptide(L)' 'MYEEVAEDGRRRYTVAEIAAEFGVTRPTIYRHLSKP' A
#
# COMPACT_ATOMS: atom_id res chain seq x y z
N MET A 1 9.29 4.56 -3.38
CA MET A 1 8.78 3.33 -2.72
C MET A 1 7.42 3.04 -3.33
N TYR A 2 7.37 2.04 -4.22
CA TYR A 2 6.24 1.64 -5.07
C TYR A 2 5.49 2.77 -5.78
N GLU A 3 6.19 3.53 -6.62
CA GLU A 3 5.55 4.31 -7.70
C GLU A 3 5.37 3.43 -8.94
N GLU A 4 4.85 2.21 -8.77
CA GLU A 4 4.32 1.49 -9.91
C GLU A 4 2.92 2.02 -10.17
N VAL A 5 2.85 2.91 -11.14
CA VAL A 5 1.61 3.43 -11.68
C VAL A 5 1.14 2.44 -12.74
N ALA A 6 -0.08 1.92 -12.61
CA ALA A 6 -0.68 1.09 -13.64
C ALA A 6 -0.86 1.92 -14.94
N GLU A 7 -1.12 1.24 -16.06
CA GLU A 7 -1.30 1.89 -17.37
C GLU A 7 -2.40 2.96 -17.39
N ASP A 8 -3.31 2.93 -16.41
CA ASP A 8 -4.40 3.89 -16.22
C ASP A 8 -4.01 5.15 -15.41
N GLY A 9 -2.74 5.28 -15.01
CA GLY A 9 -2.26 6.40 -14.21
C GLY A 9 -2.58 6.30 -12.71
N ARG A 10 -3.15 5.18 -12.24
CA ARG A 10 -3.44 4.96 -10.81
C ARG A 10 -2.36 4.11 -10.15
N ARG A 11 -2.31 4.14 -8.82
CA ARG A 11 -1.44 3.24 -8.05
C ARG A 11 -1.79 1.79 -8.37
N ARG A 12 -0.79 1.01 -8.76
CA ARG A 12 -0.92 -0.41 -9.14
C ARG A 12 -1.55 -1.28 -8.05
N TYR A 13 -1.35 -0.90 -6.79
CA TYR A 13 -1.85 -1.64 -5.63
C TYR A 13 -2.61 -0.73 -4.68
N THR A 14 -3.74 -1.24 -4.20
CA THR A 14 -4.51 -0.66 -3.10
C THR A 14 -3.84 -1.00 -1.77
N VAL A 15 -4.07 -0.17 -0.75
CA VAL A 15 -3.60 -0.44 0.62
C VAL A 15 -4.18 -1.75 1.17
N ALA A 16 -5.35 -2.16 0.69
CA ALA A 16 -5.98 -3.43 1.10
C ALA A 16 -5.22 -4.64 0.53
N GLU A 17 -4.83 -4.61 -0.75
CA GLU A 17 -4.03 -5.66 -1.38
C GLU A 17 -2.65 -5.78 -0.72
N ILE A 18 -2.01 -4.64 -0.48
CA ILE A 18 -0.73 -4.58 0.23
C ILE A 18 -0.89 -5.20 1.62
N ALA A 19 -1.92 -4.83 2.37
CA ALA A 19 -2.16 -5.39 3.70
C ALA A 19 -2.39 -6.91 3.66
N ALA A 20 -3.15 -7.40 2.66
CA ALA A 20 -3.39 -8.82 2.47
C ALA A 20 -2.10 -9.60 2.12
N GLU A 21 -1.24 -9.05 1.27
CA GLU A 21 0.05 -9.65 0.91
C GLU A 21 0.98 -9.80 2.13
N PHE A 22 1.01 -8.78 2.99
CA PHE A 22 1.82 -8.82 4.21
C PHE A 22 1.14 -9.55 5.38
N GLY A 23 -0.10 -10.04 5.23
CA GLY A 23 -0.85 -10.68 6.30
C GLY A 23 -1.16 -9.74 7.49
N VAL A 24 -1.23 -8.44 7.22
CA VAL A 24 -1.49 -7.40 8.23
C VAL A 24 -2.82 -6.69 7.97
N THR A 25 -3.19 -5.78 8.87
CA THR A 25 -4.37 -4.93 8.71
C THR A 25 -4.00 -3.58 8.09
N ARG A 26 -4.96 -2.91 7.42
CA ARG A 26 -4.76 -1.58 6.84
C ARG A 26 -4.20 -0.55 7.84
N PRO A 27 -4.65 -0.47 9.12
CA PRO A 27 -4.07 0.42 10.11
C PRO A 27 -2.57 0.19 10.37
N THR A 28 -2.10 -1.06 10.27
CA THR A 28 -0.67 -1.38 10.43
C THR A 28 0.14 -0.71 9.34
N ILE A 29 -0.33 -0.75 8.08
CA ILE A 29 0.33 -0.05 6.98
C ILE A 29 0.40 1.46 7.24
N TYR A 30 -0.73 2.09 7.58
CA TYR A 30 -0.73 3.53 7.88
C TYR A 30 0.21 3.90 9.03
N ARG A 31 0.26 3.10 10.09
CA ARG A 31 1.17 3.31 11.22
C ARG A 31 2.65 3.32 10.82
N HIS A 32 3.03 2.53 9.83
CA HIS A 32 4.40 2.51 9.31
C HIS A 32 4.69 3.69 8.38
N LEU A 33 3.70 4.14 7.61
CA LEU A 33 3.82 5.32 6.74
C LEU A 33 3.82 6.65 7.51
N SER A 34 3.27 6.66 8.73
CA SER A 34 3.22 7.84 9.61
C SER A 34 4.49 8.06 10.44
N LYS A 35 5.47 7.13 10.40
CA LYS A 35 6.73 7.29 11.12
C LYS A 35 7.77 7.96 10.20
N PRO A 36 8.47 9.01 10.67
CA PRO A 36 9.56 9.63 9.94
C PRO A 36 10.78 8.70 9.80
#